data_AF-A0A553F1Q0-F1
#
_entry.id   AF-A0A553F1Q0-F1
#
_cell.length_a   1.000
_cell.length_b   1.000
_cell.length_c   1.000
_cell.angle_alpha   90.00
_cell.angle_beta   90.00
_cell.angle_gamma   90.00
#
_symmetry.space_group_name_H-M   'P 1'
#
loop_
_entity.id
_entity.type
_entity.pdbx_description
1 polymer ?
#
loop_
_entity_poly.entity_id
_entity_poly.type
_entity_poly.pdbx_seq_one_letter_code
_entity_poly.pdbx_strand_id
1 'polypeptide(L)'
;MIHLFVRNKSVSTFTRVLALLMFTGLVFFSCGDDDTVTKKPLSNALNKIMPLGASRVEGARPEFESFRYELWKQLVDGDWDFDYIGTMTDDASYPGLSDIAFDPDHEGRGGFTAGEILSGINGWLENAGTPDIVLFSSPGGMMH
;
A
#
# COMPACT_ATOMS: atom_id res chain seq x y z
N MET A 1 21.47 -66.00 28.78
CA MET A 1 20.16 -65.68 29.36
C MET A 1 19.19 -65.49 28.18
N ILE A 2 18.33 -66.50 27.93
CA ILE A 2 16.94 -66.48 27.41
C ILE A 2 16.55 -65.41 26.36
N HIS A 3 15.84 -65.66 25.25
CA HIS A 3 14.68 -66.53 25.01
C HIS A 3 14.39 -66.62 23.49
N LEU A 4 13.73 -67.73 23.09
CA LEU A 4 12.96 -67.95 21.84
C LEU A 4 12.20 -66.72 21.30
N PHE A 5 11.94 -66.65 19.97
CA PHE A 5 10.58 -66.84 19.43
C PHE A 5 10.56 -66.93 17.88
N VAL A 6 9.58 -67.69 17.40
CA VAL A 6 9.29 -68.14 16.05
C VAL A 6 8.18 -67.27 15.42
N ARG A 7 8.27 -67.01 14.11
CA ARG A 7 7.21 -66.64 13.11
C ARG A 7 5.94 -65.89 13.57
N ASN A 8 5.56 -64.86 12.80
CA ASN A 8 4.18 -64.80 12.29
C ASN A 8 4.08 -64.11 10.90
N LYS A 9 3.20 -64.65 10.05
CA LYS A 9 2.83 -64.16 8.71
C LYS A 9 1.71 -63.10 8.82
N SER A 10 1.36 -62.51 7.67
CA SER A 10 0.04 -61.90 7.33
C SER A 10 -0.01 -60.37 7.39
N VAL A 11 -0.66 -59.58 6.52
CA VAL A 11 -1.27 -59.73 5.19
C VAL A 11 -1.54 -58.30 4.68
N SER A 12 -1.39 -58.10 3.38
CA SER A 12 -2.03 -57.08 2.52
C SER A 12 -3.37 -56.50 3.01
N THR A 13 -3.46 -55.20 3.31
CA THR A 13 -4.70 -54.40 3.07
C THR A 13 -4.54 -52.86 3.08
N PHE A 14 -3.35 -52.26 2.96
CA PHE A 14 -3.23 -50.79 3.17
C PHE A 14 -3.11 -49.92 1.91
N THR A 15 -2.96 -50.51 0.73
CA THR A 15 -2.54 -49.74 -0.47
C THR A 15 -3.69 -49.29 -1.39
N ARG A 16 -4.96 -49.51 -1.03
CA ARG A 16 -6.11 -49.20 -1.92
C ARG A 16 -7.04 -48.07 -1.48
N VAL A 17 -6.84 -47.48 -0.30
CA VAL A 17 -7.70 -46.37 0.18
C VAL A 17 -7.22 -45.01 -0.32
N LEU A 18 -5.96 -44.87 -0.75
CA LEU A 18 -5.38 -43.57 -1.08
C LEU A 18 -5.71 -43.05 -2.49
N ALA A 19 -6.30 -43.87 -3.37
CA ALA A 19 -6.57 -43.49 -4.77
C ALA A 19 -7.97 -42.91 -5.02
N LEU A 20 -8.85 -42.89 -4.02
CA LEU A 20 -10.26 -42.46 -4.16
C LEU A 20 -10.55 -41.05 -3.61
N LEU A 21 -9.54 -40.36 -3.07
CA LEU A 21 -9.63 -38.94 -2.67
C LEU A 21 -9.16 -37.98 -3.78
N MET A 22 -9.38 -38.36 -5.05
CA MET A 22 -8.93 -37.59 -6.22
C MET A 22 -10.07 -36.99 -7.07
N PHE A 23 -11.32 -36.91 -6.59
CA PHE A 23 -12.42 -36.44 -7.45
C PHE A 23 -13.58 -35.68 -6.79
N THR A 24 -13.37 -35.05 -5.63
CA THR A 24 -14.39 -34.17 -5.01
C THR A 24 -13.75 -32.89 -4.49
N GLY A 25 -13.64 -31.90 -5.38
CA GLY A 25 -13.14 -30.56 -5.08
C GLY A 25 -13.38 -29.63 -6.26
N LEU A 26 -14.56 -29.76 -6.87
CA LEU A 26 -15.04 -28.90 -7.94
C LEU A 26 -15.64 -27.64 -7.30
N VAL A 27 -15.17 -26.49 -7.78
CA VAL A 27 -15.81 -25.17 -7.77
C VAL A 27 -15.75 -24.39 -6.45
N PHE A 28 -15.52 -23.07 -6.60
CA PHE A 28 -15.55 -21.97 -5.62
C PHE A 28 -14.22 -21.56 -4.98
N PHE A 29 -13.23 -21.19 -5.81
CA PHE A 29 -12.49 -19.96 -5.55
C PHE A 29 -13.11 -18.83 -6.40
N SER A 30 -14.34 -18.45 -6.02
CA SER A 30 -14.81 -17.10 -6.29
C SER A 30 -14.15 -16.25 -5.22
N CYS A 31 -13.00 -15.67 -5.53
CA CYS A 31 -12.48 -14.59 -4.71
C CYS A 31 -13.47 -13.44 -4.90
N GLY A 32 -14.31 -13.19 -3.90
CA GLY A 32 -15.13 -12.00 -3.90
C GLY A 32 -14.21 -10.80 -3.96
N ASP A 33 -14.59 -9.81 -4.77
CA ASP A 33 -14.05 -8.47 -4.68
C ASP A 33 -14.44 -7.92 -3.30
N ASP A 34 -13.60 -8.20 -2.30
CA ASP A 34 -13.62 -7.46 -1.04
C ASP A 34 -13.02 -6.10 -1.36
N ASP A 35 -13.89 -5.17 -1.76
CA ASP A 35 -13.63 -3.73 -1.72
C ASP A 35 -13.51 -3.29 -0.25
N THR A 36 -12.56 -3.85 0.49
CA THR A 36 -12.11 -3.24 1.73
C THR A 36 -11.37 -1.98 1.31
N VAL A 37 -12.06 -0.84 1.36
CA VAL A 37 -11.42 0.47 1.39
C VAL A 37 -10.51 0.45 2.61
N THR A 38 -9.24 0.09 2.42
CA THR A 38 -8.22 0.06 3.47
C THR A 38 -7.94 1.50 3.84
N LYS A 39 -8.76 2.04 4.75
CA LYS A 39 -8.57 3.40 5.26
C LYS A 39 -7.21 3.45 5.96
N LYS A 40 -6.31 4.32 5.49
CA LYS A 40 -5.01 4.54 6.14
C LYS A 40 -5.26 4.88 7.62
N PRO A 41 -4.50 4.30 8.57
CA PRO A 41 -4.64 4.66 9.97
C PRO A 41 -4.53 6.18 10.14
N LEU A 42 -5.42 6.75 10.94
CA LEU A 42 -5.44 8.19 11.18
C LEU A 42 -4.18 8.58 11.96
N SER A 43 -3.47 9.61 11.47
CA SER A 43 -2.27 10.12 12.10
C SER A 43 -2.56 10.95 13.36
N ASN A 44 -1.62 10.90 14.31
CA ASN A 44 -1.63 11.70 15.54
C ASN A 44 -0.64 12.87 15.50
N ALA A 45 0.05 13.10 14.37
CA ALA A 45 0.97 14.23 14.22
C ALA A 45 0.23 15.57 14.33
N LEU A 46 0.91 16.59 14.86
CA LEU A 46 0.33 17.93 15.00
C LEU A 46 -0.01 18.60 13.66
N ASN A 47 0.79 18.35 12.62
CA ASN A 47 0.61 18.95 11.31
C ASN A 47 0.43 17.87 10.24
N LYS A 48 -0.81 17.62 9.82
CA LYS A 48 -1.07 16.77 8.64
C LYS A 48 -0.98 17.61 7.37
N ILE A 49 -0.06 17.24 6.50
CA ILE A 49 0.20 17.96 5.25
C ILE A 49 -0.26 17.07 4.09
N MET A 50 -1.11 17.58 3.21
CA MET A 50 -1.52 16.87 1.98
C MET A 50 -0.83 17.49 0.76
N PRO A 51 0.20 16.84 0.19
CA PRO A 51 0.68 17.17 -1.15
C PRO A 51 -0.40 16.79 -2.16
N LEU A 52 -1.04 17.77 -2.80
CA LEU A 52 -2.18 17.55 -3.71
C LEU A 52 -1.85 18.07 -5.12
N GLY A 53 -2.04 17.24 -6.15
CA GLY A 53 -1.86 17.71 -7.52
C GLY A 53 -1.78 16.59 -8.56
N ALA A 54 -1.18 16.93 -9.71
CA ALA A 54 -0.96 15.98 -10.80
C ALA A 54 0.44 15.34 -10.73
N SER A 55 1.05 15.06 -11.89
CA SER A 55 2.35 14.39 -12.03
C SER A 55 3.51 15.08 -11.30
N ARG A 56 3.45 16.39 -11.05
CA ARG A 56 4.48 17.11 -10.29
C ARG A 56 4.49 16.76 -8.80
N VAL A 57 3.34 16.34 -8.27
CA VAL A 57 3.22 15.89 -6.89
C VAL A 57 3.49 14.40 -6.81
N GLU A 58 2.91 13.62 -7.73
CA GLU A 58 3.15 12.18 -7.85
C GLU A 58 4.64 11.89 -7.98
N GLY A 59 5.30 12.48 -8.97
CA GLY A 59 6.66 12.10 -9.33
C GLY A 59 6.69 10.74 -10.03
N ALA A 60 7.88 10.37 -10.50
CA ALA A 60 8.19 9.07 -11.08
C ALA A 60 9.70 8.92 -11.02
N ARG A 61 10.22 8.67 -9.81
CA ARG A 61 11.65 8.48 -9.59
C ARG A 61 12.13 7.22 -10.33
N PRO A 62 13.33 7.23 -10.95
CA PRO A 62 14.35 8.29 -10.96
C PRO A 62 14.19 9.38 -12.02
N GLU A 63 13.26 9.25 -12.95
CA GLU A 63 13.15 10.14 -14.10
C GLU A 63 12.59 11.52 -13.75
N PHE A 64 11.64 11.57 -12.81
CA PHE A 64 10.93 12.77 -12.42
C PHE A 64 10.79 12.84 -10.89
N GLU A 65 11.61 13.69 -10.26
CA GLU A 65 11.54 13.89 -8.82
C GLU A 65 10.36 14.81 -8.45
N SER A 66 9.61 14.43 -7.42
CA SER A 66 8.66 15.32 -6.75
C SER A 66 9.41 16.24 -5.78
N PHE A 67 8.83 17.40 -5.45
CA PHE A 67 9.38 18.27 -4.41
C PHE A 67 9.28 17.66 -3.01
N ARG A 68 8.43 16.64 -2.82
CA ARG A 68 8.08 16.06 -1.52
C ARG A 68 9.29 15.62 -0.70
N TYR A 69 10.25 14.93 -1.34
CA TYR A 69 11.44 14.41 -0.65
C TYR A 69 12.36 15.54 -0.13
N GLU A 70 12.62 16.55 -0.96
CA GLU A 70 13.45 17.69 -0.57
C GLU A 70 12.78 18.56 0.50
N LEU A 71 11.46 18.69 0.45
CA LEU A 71 10.68 19.37 1.50
C LEU A 71 10.67 18.55 2.80
N TRP A 72 10.47 17.23 2.72
CA TRP A 72 10.50 16.35 3.89
C TRP A 72 11.82 16.47 4.65
N LYS A 73 12.96 16.49 3.95
CA LYS A 73 14.27 16.72 4.59
C LYS A 73 14.32 18.04 5.34
N GLN A 74 13.82 19.13 4.75
CA GLN A 74 13.79 20.45 5.40
C GLN A 74 12.89 20.49 6.63
N LEU A 75 11.76 19.78 6.61
CA LEU A 75 10.86 19.68 7.76
C LEU A 75 11.50 18.85 8.90
N VAL A 76 12.15 17.74 8.56
CA VAL A 76 12.89 16.90 9.51
C VAL A 76 14.06 17.66 10.12
N ASP A 77 14.90 18.32 9.32
CA ASP A 77 16.04 19.13 9.79
C ASP A 77 15.58 20.32 10.67
N GLY A 78 14.34 20.76 10.50
CA GLY A 78 13.72 21.81 11.28
C GLY A 78 13.01 21.33 12.55
N ASP A 79 13.10 20.04 12.91
CA ASP A 79 12.40 19.40 14.04
C ASP A 79 10.86 19.61 14.02
N TRP A 80 10.25 19.61 12.82
CA TRP A 80 8.79 19.69 12.70
C TRP A 80 8.14 18.34 13.03
N ASP A 81 7.06 18.37 13.81
CA ASP A 81 6.14 17.23 13.98
C ASP A 81 5.07 17.28 12.89
N PHE A 82 5.17 16.39 11.89
CA PHE A 82 4.28 16.35 10.75
C PHE A 82 4.05 14.93 10.23
N ASP A 83 3.02 14.78 9.40
CA ASP A 83 2.70 13.56 8.65
C ASP A 83 2.20 13.96 7.27
N TYR A 84 2.77 13.39 6.22
CA TYR A 84 2.16 13.48 4.90
C TYR A 84 0.94 12.55 4.85
N ILE A 85 -0.18 13.11 4.40
CA ILE A 85 -1.41 12.37 4.20
C ILE A 85 -1.83 12.40 2.74
N GLY A 86 -2.48 11.32 2.34
CA GLY A 86 -3.01 11.10 1.02
C GLY A 86 -3.41 9.66 0.85
N THR A 87 -4.09 9.36 -0.24
CA THR A 87 -4.51 8.00 -0.60
C THR A 87 -3.51 7.31 -1.53
N MET A 88 -2.51 8.03 -2.02
CA MET A 88 -1.42 7.49 -2.82
C MET A 88 -0.15 7.38 -1.98
N THR A 89 0.68 6.40 -2.32
CA THR A 89 1.96 6.14 -1.69
C THR A 89 3.01 6.01 -2.78
N ASP A 90 4.14 6.67 -2.61
CA ASP A 90 5.28 6.52 -3.52
C ASP A 90 6.03 5.21 -3.24
N ASP A 91 6.11 4.34 -4.25
CA ASP A 91 6.77 3.03 -4.15
C ASP A 91 8.29 3.09 -4.38
N ALA A 92 8.85 4.26 -4.72
CA ALA A 92 10.29 4.41 -4.95
C ALA A 92 11.10 4.37 -3.65
N SER A 93 12.37 3.99 -3.78
CA SER A 93 13.31 3.99 -2.65
C SER A 93 13.95 5.36 -2.49
N TYR A 94 13.92 5.87 -1.25
CA TYR A 94 14.53 7.13 -0.86
C TYR A 94 15.55 6.89 0.27
N PRO A 95 16.72 7.58 0.25
CA PRO A 95 17.60 7.60 1.40
C PRO A 95 16.87 8.17 2.62
N GLY A 96 17.10 7.57 3.79
CA GLY A 96 16.68 8.15 5.06
C GLY A 96 17.56 9.33 5.47
N LEU A 97 17.08 10.09 6.46
CA LEU A 97 17.78 11.22 7.08
C LEU A 97 17.77 11.00 8.59
N SER A 98 18.95 10.92 9.21
CA SER A 98 19.09 10.75 10.67
C SER A 98 18.26 9.57 11.24
N ASP A 99 18.31 8.43 10.56
CA ASP A 99 17.54 7.20 10.87
C ASP A 99 16.01 7.30 10.69
N ILE A 100 15.52 8.43 10.16
CA ILE A 100 14.11 8.63 9.80
C ILE A 100 13.93 8.28 8.31
N ALA A 101 12.96 7.43 8.02
CA ALA A 101 12.58 7.09 6.65
C ALA A 101 11.71 8.20 6.04
N PHE A 102 11.83 8.38 4.72
CA PHE A 102 10.94 9.28 3.98
C PHE A 102 9.48 8.88 4.19
N ASP A 103 8.62 9.86 4.41
CA ASP A 103 7.17 9.68 4.39
C ASP A 103 6.69 9.71 2.94
N PRO A 104 6.28 8.56 2.37
CA PRO A 104 6.00 8.44 0.95
C PRO A 104 4.60 8.95 0.57
N ASP A 105 3.73 9.30 1.51
CA ASP A 105 2.32 9.50 1.23
C ASP A 105 2.01 10.83 0.53
N HIS A 106 1.03 10.81 -0.37
CA HIS A 106 0.63 11.98 -1.16
C HIS A 106 -0.76 11.81 -1.81
N GLU A 107 -1.28 12.90 -2.38
CA GLU A 107 -2.48 12.92 -3.22
C GLU A 107 -2.12 13.49 -4.61
N GLY A 108 -1.07 12.92 -5.18
CA GLY A 108 -0.57 13.24 -6.52
C GLY A 108 -1.02 12.20 -7.52
N ARG A 109 -1.60 12.62 -8.65
CA ARG A 109 -2.14 11.71 -9.67
C ARG A 109 -1.72 12.10 -11.08
N GLY A 110 -0.87 11.30 -11.71
CA GLY A 110 -0.33 11.57 -13.03
C GLY A 110 -1.41 11.76 -14.08
N GLY A 111 -1.28 12.82 -14.89
CA GLY A 111 -2.22 13.11 -15.98
C GLY A 111 -3.55 13.74 -15.56
N PHE A 112 -3.85 13.86 -14.25
CA PHE A 112 -5.11 14.44 -13.80
C PHE A 112 -5.18 15.94 -14.10
N THR A 113 -6.36 16.37 -14.53
CA THR A 113 -6.76 17.78 -14.67
C THR A 113 -7.32 18.32 -13.37
N ALA A 114 -7.49 19.64 -13.28
CA ALA A 114 -8.11 20.26 -12.10
C ALA A 114 -9.57 19.80 -11.89
N GLY A 115 -10.29 19.48 -12.97
CA GLY A 115 -11.66 18.96 -12.90
C GLY A 115 -11.73 17.55 -12.31
N GLU A 116 -10.77 16.68 -12.66
CA GLU A 116 -10.66 15.34 -12.08
C GLU A 116 -10.26 15.40 -10.62
N ILE A 117 -9.34 16.30 -10.25
CA ILE A 117 -9.01 16.58 -8.84
C ILE A 117 -10.24 17.04 -8.06
N LEU A 118 -10.99 18.02 -8.59
CA LEU A 118 -12.21 18.50 -7.95
C LEU A 118 -13.25 17.40 -7.78
N SER A 119 -13.35 16.47 -8.74
CA SER A 119 -14.31 15.38 -8.70
C SER A 119 -13.95 14.32 -7.65
N GLY A 120 -12.66 14.10 -7.39
CA GLY A 120 -12.19 13.08 -6.44
C GLY A 120 -11.95 13.58 -5.01
N ILE A 121 -11.71 14.88 -4.81
CA ILE A 121 -11.16 15.41 -3.54
C ILE A 121 -11.98 15.05 -2.30
N ASN A 122 -13.31 15.03 -2.38
CA ASN A 122 -14.15 14.69 -1.24
C ASN A 122 -13.89 13.26 -0.75
N GLY A 123 -13.82 12.29 -1.66
CA GLY A 123 -13.52 10.90 -1.31
C GLY A 123 -12.10 10.72 -0.78
N TRP A 124 -11.14 11.46 -1.32
CA TRP A 124 -9.76 11.42 -0.83
C TRP A 124 -9.63 11.97 0.58
N LEU A 125 -10.31 13.06 0.90
CA LEU A 125 -10.37 13.62 2.26
C LEU A 125 -11.05 12.68 3.26
N GLU A 126 -12.10 11.98 2.84
CA GLU A 126 -12.78 10.98 3.67
C GLU A 126 -11.86 9.79 4.02
N ASN A 127 -11.01 9.39 3.07
CA ASN A 127 -10.13 8.23 3.18
C ASN A 127 -8.78 8.54 3.85
N ALA A 128 -8.10 9.61 3.42
CA ALA A 128 -6.80 10.03 3.95
C ALA A 128 -6.92 10.81 5.27
N GLY A 129 -8.11 11.34 5.57
CA GLY A 129 -8.34 12.26 6.68
C GLY A 129 -8.22 13.73 6.26
N THR A 130 -8.59 14.62 7.18
CA THR A 130 -8.58 16.07 6.94
C THR A 130 -7.16 16.63 7.15
N PRO A 131 -6.53 17.25 6.14
CA PRO A 131 -5.25 17.92 6.30
C PRO A 131 -5.39 19.25 7.05
N ASP A 132 -4.34 19.62 7.77
CA ASP A 132 -4.19 20.96 8.35
C ASP A 132 -3.57 21.93 7.31
N ILE A 133 -2.72 21.40 6.43
CA ILE A 133 -2.03 22.14 5.37
C ILE A 133 -2.20 21.39 4.05
N VAL A 134 -2.55 22.11 2.98
CA VAL A 134 -2.58 21.57 1.61
C VAL A 134 -1.49 22.24 0.78
N LEU A 135 -0.59 21.44 0.22
CA LEU A 135 0.40 21.88 -0.76
C LEU A 135 -0.11 21.58 -2.16
N PHE A 136 -0.86 22.53 -2.73
CA PHE A 136 -1.51 22.34 -4.01
C PHE A 136 -0.61 22.73 -5.18
N SER A 137 -0.30 21.77 -6.06
CA SER A 137 0.32 22.02 -7.36
C SER A 137 -0.75 21.90 -8.44
N SER A 138 -1.13 23.03 -9.04
CA SER A 138 -2.14 23.05 -10.10
C SER A 138 -1.70 22.15 -11.27
N PRO A 139 -2.59 21.29 -11.79
CA PRO A 139 -2.31 20.54 -13.00
C PRO A 139 -1.87 21.43 -14.16
N GLY A 140 -1.05 20.87 -15.07
CA GLY A 140 -0.73 21.54 -16.32
C GLY A 140 -2.02 21.79 -17.10
N GLY A 141 -2.23 23.02 -17.59
CA GLY A 141 -3.37 23.31 -18.43
C GLY A 141 -3.29 22.53 -19.73
N MET A 142 -4.12 21.52 -19.90
CA MET A 142 -4.46 20.97 -21.22
C MET A 142 -5.94 21.25 -21.44
N MET A 143 -6.24 22.14 -22.38
CA MET A 143 -7.59 22.25 -22.92
C MET A 143 -7.79 21.04 -23.83
N HIS A 144 -8.71 20.15 -23.47
CA HIS A 144 -9.23 19.15 -24.38
C HIS A 144 -10.26 19.79 -25.32
#